data_AF-A0A9K3DQL4-F1
#
_entry.id   AF-A0A9K3DQL4-F1
#
_cell.length_a   1.000
_cell.length_b   1.000
_cell.length_c   1.000
_cell.angle_alpha   90.00
_cell.angle_beta   90.00
_cell.angle_gamma   90.00
#
_symmetry.space_group_name_H-M   'P 1'
#
loop_
_entity.id
_entity.type
_entity.pdbx_description
1 polymer ?
#
loop_
_entity_poly.entity_id
_entity_poly.type
_entity_poly.pdbx_seq_one_letter_code
_entity_poly.pdbx_strand_id
1 'polypeptide(L)'
;MLDSLLEFGDIRASNSEMTLMHYLCKVLACKLPELLDFHVDLVSLESASKIQLKYLANEMQAISKGLERVEQELVASANDGPVSEVFHNISKVFMDSAELEVRHLINLYSQVGRNADALSLYFGEDPSRYPFEQVTQTLFNFVRLFRKAHEENFK
;
A
#
# COMPACT_ATOMS: atom_id res chain seq x y z
N MET A 1 8.15 -15.53 -8.98
CA MET A 1 9.52 -15.01 -9.24
C MET A 1 10.00 -14.20 -8.06
N LEU A 2 9.16 -13.33 -7.49
CA LEU A 2 9.51 -12.48 -6.36
C LEU A 2 9.85 -13.24 -5.07
N ASP A 3 9.14 -14.34 -4.77
CA ASP A 3 9.41 -15.15 -3.58
C ASP A 3 10.82 -15.75 -3.54
N SER A 4 11.46 -15.92 -4.71
CA SER A 4 12.84 -16.44 -4.79
C SER A 4 13.85 -15.53 -4.09
N LEU A 5 13.52 -14.24 -3.89
CA LEU A 5 14.33 -13.31 -3.11
C LEU A 5 14.50 -13.78 -1.65
N LEU A 6 13.49 -14.47 -1.10
CA LEU A 6 13.53 -14.96 0.28
C LEU A 6 14.43 -16.20 0.41
N GLU A 7 14.57 -17.00 -0.65
CA GLU A 7 15.42 -18.20 -0.67
C GLU A 7 16.90 -17.87 -0.41
N PHE A 8 17.32 -16.63 -0.64
CA PHE A 8 18.69 -16.17 -0.38
C PHE A 8 19.03 -16.25 1.12
N GLY A 9 18.02 -16.13 1.99
CA GLY A 9 18.15 -16.34 3.43
C GLY A 9 18.29 -17.81 3.82
N ASP A 10 17.81 -18.74 2.99
CA ASP A 10 17.72 -20.17 3.31
C ASP A 10 18.88 -20.99 2.72
N ILE A 11 19.43 -20.56 1.58
CA ILE A 11 20.56 -21.23 0.93
C ILE A 11 21.83 -20.97 1.74
N ARG A 12 22.33 -22.02 2.41
CA ARG A 12 23.54 -21.98 3.26
C ARG A 12 24.77 -22.50 2.53
N ALA A 13 25.93 -21.98 2.91
CA ALA A 13 27.20 -22.63 2.57
C ALA A 13 27.29 -24.01 3.24
N SER A 14 27.97 -24.97 2.60
CA SER A 14 27.99 -26.39 2.97
C SER A 14 28.53 -26.72 4.37
N ASN A 15 29.01 -25.72 5.12
CA ASN A 15 29.58 -25.87 6.47
C ASN A 15 29.56 -24.59 7.32
N SER A 16 28.71 -23.61 7.03
CA SER A 16 28.76 -22.28 7.69
C SER A 16 27.37 -21.73 8.02
N GLU A 17 27.27 -20.89 9.05
CA GLU A 17 26.05 -20.11 9.36
C GLU A 17 25.74 -19.04 8.30
N MET A 18 26.69 -18.72 7.41
CA MET A 18 26.49 -17.76 6.32
C MET A 18 25.60 -18.31 5.21
N THR A 19 24.66 -17.46 4.82
CA THR A 19 23.68 -17.69 3.75
C THR A 19 24.08 -16.97 2.46
N LEU A 20 23.39 -17.24 1.35
CA LEU A 20 23.59 -16.50 0.10
C LEU A 20 23.34 -15.00 0.28
N MET A 21 22.43 -14.60 1.18
CA MET A 21 22.21 -13.21 1.55
C MET A 21 23.45 -12.57 2.19
N HIS A 22 24.16 -13.29 3.07
CA HIS A 22 25.41 -12.80 3.65
C HIS A 22 26.46 -12.57 2.56
N TYR A 23 26.58 -13.51 1.62
CA TYR A 23 27.48 -13.38 0.50
C TYR A 23 27.12 -12.18 -0.39
N LEU A 24 25.84 -11.99 -0.71
CA LEU A 24 25.35 -10.82 -1.45
C LEU A 24 25.75 -9.51 -0.75
N CYS A 25 25.52 -9.40 0.57
CA CYS A 25 25.90 -8.22 1.34
C CYS A 25 27.41 -7.93 1.26
N LYS A 26 28.26 -8.97 1.33
CA LYS A 26 29.72 -8.81 1.18
C LYS A 26 30.11 -8.33 -0.22
N VAL A 27 29.49 -8.90 -1.26
CA VAL A 27 29.76 -8.49 -2.66
C VAL A 27 29.36 -7.04 -2.88
N LEU A 28 28.19 -6.63 -2.38
CA LEU A 28 27.73 -5.24 -2.47
C LEU A 28 28.66 -4.31 -1.70
N ALA A 29 29.06 -4.64 -0.47
CA ALA A 29 30.01 -3.83 0.28
C ALA A 29 31.34 -3.60 -0.46
N CYS A 30 31.82 -4.59 -1.21
CA CYS A 30 33.05 -4.47 -1.99
C CYS A 30 32.88 -3.75 -3.33
N LYS A 31 31.72 -3.87 -3.98
CA LYS A 31 31.54 -3.43 -5.39
C LYS A 31 30.62 -2.24 -5.57
N LEU A 32 29.58 -2.14 -4.74
CA LEU A 32 28.47 -1.18 -4.82
C LEU A 32 27.99 -0.83 -3.39
N PRO A 33 28.86 -0.23 -2.54
CA PRO A 33 28.53 0.06 -1.15
C PRO A 33 27.33 1.01 -0.99
N GLU A 34 27.05 1.85 -1.99
CA GLU A 34 25.88 2.73 -2.06
C GLU A 34 24.54 2.00 -2.13
N LEU A 35 24.54 0.68 -2.34
CA LEU A 35 23.32 -0.13 -2.31
C LEU A 35 23.07 -0.77 -0.95
N LEU A 36 23.94 -0.60 0.04
CA LEU A 36 23.77 -1.21 1.36
C LEU A 36 22.65 -0.56 2.19
N ASP A 37 22.39 0.73 1.95
CA ASP A 37 21.37 1.52 2.64
C ASP A 37 20.10 1.76 1.82
N PHE A 38 19.89 1.01 0.72
CA PHE A 38 18.68 1.12 -0.13
C PHE A 38 17.35 1.06 0.65
N HIS A 39 17.36 0.39 1.81
CA HIS A 39 16.20 0.28 2.69
C HIS A 39 15.76 1.64 3.27
N VAL A 40 16.64 2.64 3.30
CA VAL A 40 16.35 4.02 3.70
C VAL A 40 15.41 4.70 2.69
N ASP A 41 15.43 4.31 1.42
CA ASP A 41 14.49 4.82 0.42
C ASP A 41 13.11 4.15 0.51
N LEU A 42 13.00 3.07 1.30
CA LEU A 42 11.82 2.23 1.43
C LEU A 42 11.14 2.37 2.80
N VAL A 43 11.21 3.54 3.43
CA VAL A 43 10.67 3.78 4.79
C VAL A 43 9.19 3.41 4.95
N SER A 44 8.39 3.58 3.90
CA SER A 44 6.94 3.30 3.93
C SER A 44 6.61 1.82 3.75
N LEU A 45 7.59 0.97 3.43
CA LEU A 45 7.36 -0.42 3.03
C LEU A 45 6.72 -1.25 4.14
N GLU A 46 7.15 -1.07 5.41
CA GLU A 46 6.53 -1.75 6.54
C GLU A 46 5.06 -1.35 6.73
N SER A 47 4.76 -0.06 6.61
CA SER A 47 3.39 0.41 6.72
C SER A 47 2.55 -0.08 5.53
N ALA A 48 3.13 -0.08 4.32
CA ALA A 48 2.50 -0.58 3.11
C ALA A 48 2.16 -2.07 3.22
N SER A 49 3.03 -2.90 3.80
CA SER A 49 2.79 -4.34 3.97
C SER A 49 1.65 -4.67 4.94
N LYS A 50 1.15 -3.69 5.70
CA LYS A 50 0.03 -3.83 6.64
C LYS A 50 -1.30 -3.36 6.05
N ILE A 51 -1.28 -2.73 4.88
CA ILE A 51 -2.49 -2.26 4.20
C ILE A 51 -3.25 -3.45 3.62
N GLN A 52 -4.58 -3.40 3.71
CA GLN A 52 -5.47 -4.34 3.02
C GLN A 52 -6.34 -3.55 2.05
N LEU A 53 -6.11 -3.74 0.74
CA LEU A 53 -6.84 -3.01 -0.30
C LEU A 53 -8.33 -3.33 -0.30
N LYS A 54 -8.70 -4.54 0.13
CA LYS A 54 -10.11 -4.90 0.35
C LYS A 54 -10.79 -4.04 1.41
N TYR A 55 -10.10 -3.75 2.51
CA TYR A 55 -10.66 -2.87 3.54
C TYR A 55 -10.80 -1.44 3.01
N LEU A 56 -9.78 -0.95 2.31
CA LEU A 56 -9.82 0.36 1.65
C LEU A 56 -10.99 0.47 0.65
N ALA A 57 -11.23 -0.58 -0.15
CA ALA A 57 -12.36 -0.64 -1.07
C ALA A 57 -13.72 -0.55 -0.36
N ASN A 58 -13.86 -1.24 0.77
CA ASN A 58 -15.09 -1.20 1.57
C ASN A 58 -15.34 0.20 2.15
N GLU A 59 -14.31 0.86 2.69
CA GLU A 59 -14.40 2.23 3.21
C GLU A 59 -14.79 3.21 2.09
N MET A 60 -14.17 3.10 0.91
CA MET A 60 -14.54 3.92 -0.26
C MET A 60 -15.99 3.74 -0.68
N GLN A 61 -16.48 2.50 -0.66
CA GLN A 61 -17.87 2.20 -0.98
C GLN A 61 -18.82 2.78 0.10
N ALA A 62 -18.45 2.70 1.37
CA ALA A 62 -19.23 3.25 2.47
C ALA A 62 -19.35 4.78 2.37
N ILE A 63 -18.24 5.46 2.08
CA ILE A 63 -18.21 6.92 1.85
C ILE A 63 -19.11 7.29 0.67
N SER A 64 -18.96 6.62 -0.47
CA SER A 64 -19.74 6.91 -1.68
C SER A 64 -21.25 6.73 -1.44
N LYS A 65 -21.65 5.61 -0.83
CA LYS A 65 -23.07 5.36 -0.47
C LYS A 65 -23.59 6.34 0.58
N GLY A 66 -22.75 6.76 1.52
CA GLY A 66 -23.10 7.76 2.51
C GLY A 66 -23.44 9.09 1.84
N LEU A 67 -22.61 9.54 0.89
CA LEU A 67 -22.83 10.77 0.14
C LEU A 67 -24.10 10.69 -0.73
N GLU A 68 -24.31 9.58 -1.44
CA GLU A 68 -25.53 9.34 -2.23
C GLU A 68 -26.81 9.46 -1.38
N ARG A 69 -26.77 8.98 -0.13
CA ARG A 69 -27.91 9.10 0.78
C ARG A 69 -28.14 10.55 1.20
N VAL A 70 -27.09 11.30 1.50
CA VAL A 70 -27.24 12.73 1.85
C VAL A 70 -27.80 13.51 0.67
N GLU A 71 -27.38 13.21 -0.55
CA GLU A 71 -27.94 13.79 -1.77
C GLU A 71 -29.44 13.49 -1.91
N GLN A 72 -29.86 12.24 -1.70
CA GLN A 72 -31.28 11.84 -1.75
C GLN A 72 -32.12 12.57 -0.70
N GLU A 73 -31.65 12.65 0.54
CA GLU A 73 -32.33 13.36 1.63
C GLU A 73 -32.38 14.88 1.36
N LEU A 74 -31.33 15.46 0.77
CA LEU A 74 -31.33 16.86 0.37
C LEU A 74 -32.42 17.13 -0.68
N VAL A 75 -32.54 16.27 -1.70
CA VAL A 75 -33.57 16.37 -2.73
C VAL A 75 -34.98 16.19 -2.14
N ALA A 76 -35.16 15.21 -1.24
CA ALA A 76 -36.44 14.97 -0.57
C ALA A 76 -36.87 16.17 0.28
N SER A 77 -35.92 16.74 1.07
CA SER A 77 -36.18 17.83 2.01
C SER A 77 -36.74 19.10 1.37
N ALA A 78 -36.50 19.33 0.07
CA ALA A 78 -37.07 20.45 -0.68
C ALA A 78 -38.61 20.41 -0.72
N ASN A 79 -39.22 19.24 -0.53
CA ASN A 79 -40.67 19.04 -0.57
C ASN A 79 -41.33 18.95 0.81
N ASP A 80 -40.56 18.97 1.90
CA ASP A 80 -41.04 18.76 3.28
C ASP A 80 -41.62 20.02 3.94
N GLY A 81 -41.58 21.16 3.24
CA GLY A 81 -42.10 22.44 3.72
C GLY A 81 -41.20 23.14 4.75
N PRO A 82 -41.70 24.15 5.48
CA PRO A 82 -40.87 25.04 6.30
C PRO A 82 -40.09 24.35 7.43
N VAL A 83 -40.53 23.18 7.88
CA VAL A 83 -39.88 22.44 8.97
C VAL A 83 -38.50 21.90 8.57
N SER A 84 -38.25 21.67 7.27
CA SER A 84 -36.98 21.17 6.74
C SER A 84 -36.01 22.25 6.26
N GLU A 85 -36.40 23.54 6.26
CA GLU A 85 -35.63 24.63 5.64
C GLU A 85 -34.21 24.74 6.21
N VAL A 86 -34.08 24.62 7.54
CA VAL A 86 -32.78 24.66 8.22
C VAL A 86 -31.91 23.45 7.82
N PHE A 87 -32.50 22.25 7.78
CA PHE A 87 -31.79 21.04 7.34
C PHE A 87 -31.35 21.16 5.89
N HIS A 88 -32.24 21.60 5.00
CA HIS A 88 -31.96 21.77 3.57
C HIS A 88 -30.78 22.72 3.34
N ASN A 89 -30.77 23.88 4.00
CA ASN A 89 -29.69 24.86 3.86
C ASN A 89 -28.34 24.34 4.38
N ILE A 90 -28.33 23.66 5.53
CA ILE A 90 -27.11 23.07 6.10
C ILE A 90 -26.58 21.93 5.21
N SER A 91 -27.45 21.02 4.80
CA SER A 91 -27.11 19.87 3.96
C SER A 91 -26.59 20.31 2.59
N LYS A 92 -27.12 21.40 2.01
CA LYS A 92 -26.60 21.97 0.77
C LYS A 92 -25.16 22.45 0.90
N VAL A 93 -24.86 23.24 1.93
CA VAL A 93 -23.49 23.74 2.18
C VAL A 93 -22.52 22.57 2.45
N PHE A 94 -22.98 21.56 3.20
CA PHE A 94 -22.20 20.35 3.42
C PHE A 94 -21.91 19.61 2.10
N MET A 95 -22.91 19.41 1.25
CA MET A 95 -22.78 18.70 -0.03
C MET A 95 -21.77 19.37 -0.96
N ASP A 96 -21.80 20.70 -1.08
CA ASP A 96 -20.86 21.46 -1.92
C ASP A 96 -19.39 21.14 -1.55
N SER A 97 -19.09 20.99 -0.26
CA SER A 97 -17.74 20.63 0.21
C SER A 97 -17.47 19.14 0.12
N ALA A 98 -18.43 18.30 0.53
CA ALA A 98 -18.25 16.85 0.61
C ALA A 98 -18.05 16.21 -0.78
N GLU A 99 -18.76 16.70 -1.80
CA GLU A 99 -18.59 16.23 -3.17
C GLU A 99 -17.18 16.47 -3.71
N LEU A 100 -16.58 17.62 -3.40
CA LEU A 100 -15.22 17.94 -3.83
C LEU A 100 -14.21 16.99 -3.20
N GLU A 101 -14.31 16.77 -1.88
CA GLU A 101 -13.44 15.88 -1.13
C GLU A 101 -13.60 14.41 -1.57
N VAL A 102 -14.83 13.94 -1.75
CA VAL A 102 -15.09 12.56 -2.21
C VAL A 102 -14.58 12.36 -3.64
N ARG A 103 -14.75 13.34 -4.53
CA ARG A 103 -14.16 13.28 -5.89
C ARG A 103 -12.64 13.19 -5.85
N HIS A 104 -12.00 13.97 -4.97
CA HIS A 104 -10.55 13.90 -4.79
C HIS A 104 -10.13 12.52 -4.24
N LEU A 105 -10.85 12.00 -3.25
CA LEU A 105 -10.58 10.70 -2.65
C LEU A 105 -10.74 9.54 -3.66
N ILE A 106 -11.75 9.59 -4.54
CA ILE A 106 -11.93 8.62 -5.63
C ILE A 106 -10.73 8.63 -6.59
N ASN A 107 -10.19 9.81 -6.92
CA ASN A 107 -9.00 9.93 -7.76
C ASN A 107 -7.76 9.33 -7.09
N LEU A 108 -7.57 9.56 -5.79
CA LEU A 108 -6.47 8.96 -5.01
C LEU A 108 -6.62 7.44 -4.93
N TYR A 109 -7.81 6.93 -4.61
CA TYR A 109 -8.10 5.49 -4.57
C TYR A 109 -7.83 4.82 -5.93
N SER A 110 -8.22 5.45 -7.03
CA SER A 110 -7.95 4.95 -8.37
C SER A 110 -6.46 4.88 -8.69
N GLN A 111 -5.67 5.83 -8.18
CA GLN A 111 -4.21 5.80 -8.31
C GLN A 111 -3.58 4.67 -7.50
N VAL A 112 -4.07 4.43 -6.28
CA VAL A 112 -3.63 3.30 -5.44
C VAL A 112 -3.82 1.97 -6.19
N GLY A 113 -5.01 1.74 -6.76
CA GLY A 113 -5.28 0.53 -7.55
C GLY A 113 -4.31 0.35 -8.72
N ARG A 114 -4.11 1.39 -9.53
CA ARG A 114 -3.16 1.33 -10.66
C ARG A 114 -1.71 1.09 -10.22
N ASN A 115 -1.28 1.73 -9.13
CA ASN A 115 0.08 1.58 -8.63
C ASN A 115 0.30 0.20 -8.00
N ALA A 116 -0.71 -0.35 -7.32
CA ALA A 116 -0.70 -1.72 -6.81
C ALA A 116 -0.51 -2.74 -7.94
N ASP A 117 -1.30 -2.64 -9.01
CA ASP A 117 -1.17 -3.52 -10.17
C ASP A 117 0.18 -3.33 -10.88
N ALA A 118 0.62 -2.08 -11.06
CA ALA A 118 1.89 -1.77 -11.68
C ALA A 118 3.08 -2.33 -10.89
N LEU A 119 3.00 -2.37 -9.57
CA LEU A 119 4.03 -2.94 -8.71
C LEU A 119 4.17 -4.44 -8.93
N SER A 120 3.06 -5.19 -8.96
CA SER A 120 3.09 -6.63 -9.28
C SER A 120 3.67 -6.88 -10.68
N LEU A 121 3.21 -6.11 -11.68
CA LEU A 121 3.68 -6.22 -13.07
C LEU A 121 5.17 -5.90 -13.22
N TYR A 122 5.69 -4.92 -12.47
CA TYR A 122 7.10 -4.56 -12.48
C TYR A 122 8.01 -5.75 -12.10
N PHE A 123 7.56 -6.59 -11.17
CA PHE A 123 8.28 -7.81 -10.78
C PHE A 123 7.93 -9.03 -11.65
N GLY A 124 7.20 -8.82 -12.75
CA GLY A 124 6.79 -9.89 -13.66
C GLY A 124 5.70 -10.80 -13.09
N GLU A 125 5.01 -10.37 -12.05
CA GLU A 125 3.91 -11.11 -11.42
C GLU A 125 2.55 -10.69 -11.99
N ASP A 126 1.59 -11.59 -11.94
CA ASP A 126 0.18 -11.32 -12.29
C ASP A 126 -0.53 -10.69 -11.08
N PRO A 127 -1.04 -9.44 -11.16
CA PRO A 127 -1.72 -8.77 -10.04
C PRO A 127 -2.90 -9.54 -9.47
N SER A 128 -3.57 -10.37 -10.28
CA SER A 128 -4.71 -11.19 -9.83
C SER A 128 -4.30 -12.40 -8.99
N ARG A 129 -3.04 -12.84 -9.12
CA ARG A 129 -2.50 -14.03 -8.43
C ARG A 129 -1.50 -13.66 -7.34
N TYR A 130 -0.83 -12.52 -7.49
CA TYR A 130 0.20 -12.04 -6.60
C TYR A 130 -0.05 -10.55 -6.31
N PRO A 131 -1.06 -10.26 -5.45
CA PRO A 131 -1.55 -8.91 -5.25
C PRO A 131 -0.57 -8.06 -4.44
N PHE A 132 -0.86 -6.76 -4.39
CA PHE A 132 -0.07 -5.74 -3.68
C PHE A 132 0.36 -6.16 -2.26
N GLU A 133 -0.54 -6.74 -1.47
CA GLU A 133 -0.25 -7.16 -0.10
C GLU A 133 0.86 -8.23 -0.07
N GLN A 134 0.83 -9.16 -1.03
CA GLN A 134 1.85 -10.19 -1.13
C GLN A 134 3.19 -9.60 -1.59
N VAL A 135 3.18 -8.71 -2.59
CA VAL A 135 4.39 -8.02 -3.07
C VAL A 135 5.07 -7.24 -1.95
N THR A 136 4.31 -6.38 -1.27
CA THR A 136 4.85 -5.54 -0.20
C THR A 136 5.33 -6.37 0.98
N GLN A 137 4.63 -7.44 1.35
CA GLN A 137 5.07 -8.35 2.41
C GLN A 137 6.37 -9.08 2.04
N THR A 138 6.51 -9.58 0.81
CA THR A 138 7.72 -10.25 0.34
C THR A 138 8.91 -9.30 0.29
N LEU A 139 8.72 -8.09 -0.25
CA LEU A 139 9.76 -7.06 -0.25
C LEU A 139 10.16 -6.66 1.18
N PHE A 140 9.20 -6.50 2.09
CA PHE A 140 9.49 -6.17 3.49
C PHE A 140 10.32 -7.26 4.16
N ASN A 141 9.97 -8.53 3.94
CA ASN A 141 10.72 -9.67 4.46
C ASN A 141 12.14 -9.71 3.88
N PHE A 142 12.30 -9.49 2.57
CA PHE A 142 13.61 -9.40 1.93
C PHE A 142 14.48 -8.30 2.55
N VAL A 143 13.95 -7.09 2.73
CA VAL A 143 14.67 -5.96 3.35
C VAL A 143 15.13 -6.34 4.77
N ARG A 144 14.27 -6.99 5.56
CA ARG A 144 14.64 -7.45 6.91
C ARG A 144 15.74 -8.50 6.88
N LEU A 145 15.65 -9.49 5.99
CA LEU A 145 16.68 -10.52 5.83
C LEU A 145 18.02 -9.91 5.40
N PHE A 146 18.00 -8.99 4.44
CA PHE A 146 19.18 -8.28 3.98
C PHE A 146 19.86 -7.53 5.11
N ARG A 147 19.11 -6.69 5.84
CA ARG A 147 19.65 -5.89 6.95
C ARG A 147 20.26 -6.76 8.03
N LYS A 148 19.56 -7.83 8.43
CA LYS A 148 20.06 -8.79 9.41
C LYS A 148 21.38 -9.42 8.97
N ALA A 149 21.44 -9.94 7.74
CA ALA A 149 22.66 -10.55 7.21
C ALA A 149 23.82 -9.54 7.06
N HIS A 150 23.51 -8.29 6.73
CA HIS A 150 24.50 -7.23 6.69
C HIS A 150 25.07 -6.94 8.08
N GLU A 151 24.22 -6.80 9.10
CA GLU A 151 24.64 -6.61 10.50
C GLU A 151 25.47 -7.79 11.04
N GLU A 152 25.07 -9.03 10.71
CA GLU A 152 25.77 -10.24 11.11
C GLU A 152 27.16 -10.37 10.46
N ASN A 153 27.37 -9.81 9.27
CA ASN A 153 28.69 -9.79 8.62
C ASN A 153 29.74 -8.91 9.32
N PHE A 154 29.33 -8.01 10.22
CA PHE A 154 30.24 -7.16 11.00
C PHE A 154 30.57 -7.73 12.38
N LYS A 155 29.96 -8.85 12.77
CA LYS A 155 30.27 -9.57 14.02
C LYS A 155 31.39 -10.58 13.78
#